data_AF-A0A2D5W9N5-F1
#
_entry.id   AF-A0A2D5W9N5-F1
#
_cell.length_a   1.000
_cell.length_b   1.000
_cell.length_c   1.000
_cell.angle_alpha   90.00
_cell.angle_beta   90.00
_cell.angle_gamma   90.00
#
_symmetry.space_group_name_H-M   'P 1'
#
loop_
_entity.id
_entity.type
_entity.pdbx_description
1 polymer ?
#
loop_
_entity_poly.entity_id
_entity_poly.type
_entity_poly.pdbx_seq_one_letter_code
_entity_poly.pdbx_strand_id
1 'polypeptide(L)'
;MLGAHLPLPGRPMTTKKNAKAAAKGGKTKPQRTPESVARPDDMPADVLEFIQAIDDYKRCQQRPFPSWSEVLEVIKELGYHRSA
;
A
#
# COMPACT_ATOMS: atom_id res chain seq x y z
N MET A 1 -67.57 21.37 -7.10
CA MET A 1 -66.10 21.31 -7.29
C MET A 1 -65.58 22.73 -7.15
N LEU A 2 -64.53 23.09 -6.41
CA LEU A 2 -63.58 22.39 -5.56
C LEU A 2 -63.04 23.48 -4.61
N GLY A 3 -62.99 23.20 -3.30
CA GLY A 3 -62.51 24.17 -2.31
C GLY A 3 -60.99 24.38 -2.41
N ALA A 4 -60.55 25.64 -2.41
CA ALA A 4 -59.14 25.99 -2.32
C ALA A 4 -58.81 26.34 -0.86
N HIS A 5 -58.26 25.34 -0.17
CA HIS A 5 -57.76 25.40 1.20
C HIS A 5 -56.40 26.13 1.23
N LEU A 6 -56.32 27.13 2.12
CA LEU A 6 -55.21 28.05 2.37
C LEU A 6 -53.90 27.33 2.77
N PRO A 7 -52.71 27.79 2.33
CA PRO A 7 -51.44 27.16 2.72
C PRO A 7 -51.01 27.55 4.14
N LEU A 8 -50.59 26.55 4.93
CA LEU A 8 -49.99 26.74 6.26
C LEU A 8 -48.53 27.24 6.13
N PRO A 9 -48.06 28.14 7.01
CA PRO A 9 -46.66 28.56 7.04
C PRO A 9 -45.79 27.48 7.70
N GLY A 10 -44.81 26.95 6.95
CA GLY A 10 -43.78 26.06 7.47
C GLY A 10 -42.89 26.78 8.49
N ARG A 11 -42.75 26.17 9.68
CA ARG A 11 -41.87 26.65 10.76
C ARG A 11 -40.40 26.68 10.32
N PRO A 12 -39.64 27.75 10.61
CA PRO A 12 -38.19 27.75 10.40
C PRO A 12 -37.52 26.83 11.42
N MET A 13 -36.82 25.81 10.92
CA MET A 13 -35.95 24.96 11.73
C MET A 13 -34.62 25.71 11.95
N THR A 14 -34.19 25.81 13.20
CA THR A 14 -32.97 26.49 13.63
C THR A 14 -31.72 25.89 12.99
N THR A 15 -31.15 26.55 11.98
CA THR A 15 -29.80 26.23 11.49
C THR A 15 -28.78 26.86 12.43
N LYS A 16 -28.18 26.00 13.25
CA LYS A 16 -27.10 26.32 14.18
C LYS A 16 -25.91 26.90 13.40
N LYS A 17 -25.77 28.23 13.48
CA LYS A 17 -24.57 28.99 13.15
C LYS A 17 -23.38 28.39 13.92
N ASN A 18 -22.38 27.87 13.22
CA ASN A 18 -21.05 27.77 13.80
C ASN A 18 -20.03 28.49 12.93
N ALA A 19 -19.36 29.44 13.57
CA ALA A 19 -18.49 30.42 12.95
C ALA A 19 -17.17 29.80 12.48
N LYS A 20 -16.52 30.51 11.55
CA LYS A 20 -15.12 30.32 11.17
C LYS A 20 -14.23 30.05 12.39
N ALA A 21 -13.51 28.93 12.33
CA ALA A 21 -12.22 28.79 12.97
C ALA A 21 -11.22 28.32 11.91
N ALA A 22 -10.42 29.25 11.41
CA ALA A 22 -9.19 28.95 10.72
C ALA A 22 -8.17 28.50 11.77
N ALA A 23 -7.80 27.22 11.78
CA ALA A 23 -6.60 26.74 12.47
C ALA A 23 -6.14 25.41 11.86
N LYS A 24 -5.04 25.49 11.11
CA LYS A 24 -4.11 24.45 10.65
C LYS A 24 -4.42 23.02 11.11
N GLY A 25 -4.91 22.19 10.18
CA GLY A 25 -5.06 20.75 10.38
C GLY A 25 -4.99 20.01 9.06
N GLY A 26 -3.79 19.86 8.52
CA GLY A 26 -3.58 19.20 7.24
C GLY A 26 -2.11 18.85 7.02
N LYS A 27 -1.47 18.20 7.99
CA LYS A 27 -0.23 17.48 7.70
C LYS A 27 -0.62 16.19 6.97
N THR A 28 -0.60 16.33 5.65
CA THR A 28 -0.23 15.33 4.66
C THR A 28 0.04 13.95 5.24
N LYS A 29 -0.82 13.01 4.83
CA LYS A 29 -0.61 11.55 4.85
C LYS A 29 0.89 11.25 4.65
N PRO A 30 1.54 10.36 5.44
CA PRO A 30 2.95 10.05 5.24
C PRO A 30 3.07 9.50 3.82
N GLN A 31 3.65 10.31 2.94
CA GLN A 31 4.04 9.87 1.63
C GLN A 31 5.11 8.84 1.92
N ARG A 32 4.80 7.56 1.70
CA ARG A 32 5.80 6.49 1.70
C ARG A 32 6.86 6.94 0.72
N THR A 33 7.93 7.52 1.24
CA THR A 33 9.17 7.67 0.49
C THR A 33 9.47 6.28 -0.04
N PRO A 34 9.65 6.09 -1.36
CA PRO A 34 10.16 4.83 -1.84
C PRO A 34 11.47 4.62 -1.09
N GLU A 35 11.41 3.70 -0.12
CA GLU A 35 12.53 3.20 0.64
C GLU A 35 13.67 3.00 -0.34
N SER A 36 14.76 3.73 -0.09
CA SER A 36 15.87 3.88 -1.02
C SER A 36 16.30 2.49 -1.44
N VAL A 37 16.00 2.12 -2.69
CA VAL A 37 16.44 0.83 -3.23
C VAL A 37 17.96 0.93 -3.21
N ALA A 38 18.60 0.24 -2.28
CA ALA A 38 20.04 0.25 -2.15
C ALA A 38 20.63 -0.04 -3.52
N ARG A 39 21.66 0.71 -3.93
CA ARG A 39 22.32 0.41 -5.20
C ARG A 39 22.94 -0.99 -5.09
N PRO A 40 23.11 -1.73 -6.19
CA PRO A 40 23.77 -3.03 -6.15
C PRO A 40 25.15 -2.97 -5.45
N ASP A 41 25.85 -1.85 -5.59
CA ASP A 41 27.15 -1.58 -4.94
C ASP A 41 27.06 -1.40 -3.42
N ASP A 42 25.89 -1.02 -2.90
CA ASP A 42 25.60 -0.85 -1.48
C ASP A 42 24.94 -2.11 -0.85
N MET A 43 24.72 -3.17 -1.63
CA MET A 43 24.11 -4.41 -1.15
C MET A 43 25.18 -5.39 -0.65
N PRO A 44 24.92 -6.10 0.47
CA PRO A 44 25.79 -7.20 0.89
C PRO A 44 25.80 -8.30 -0.18
N ALA A 45 26.93 -9.01 -0.30
CA ALA A 45 27.14 -10.02 -1.34
C ALA A 45 26.03 -11.10 -1.37
N ASP A 46 25.60 -11.56 -0.20
CA ASP A 46 24.54 -12.57 -0.07
C ASP A 46 23.21 -12.11 -0.67
N VAL A 47 22.91 -10.81 -0.59
CA VAL A 47 21.69 -10.25 -1.19
C VAL A 47 21.78 -10.23 -2.71
N LEU A 48 22.94 -9.87 -3.26
CA LEU A 48 23.16 -9.92 -4.71
C LEU A 48 23.06 -11.34 -5.26
N GLU A 49 23.65 -12.30 -4.55
CA GLU A 49 23.59 -13.73 -4.89
C GLU A 49 22.15 -14.23 -4.88
N PHE A 50 21.38 -13.89 -3.84
CA PHE A 50 19.95 -14.23 -3.77
C PHE A 50 19.14 -13.61 -4.91
N ILE A 51 19.34 -12.31 -5.22
CA ILE A 51 18.64 -11.63 -6.32
C ILE A 51 18.96 -12.31 -7.66
N GLN A 52 20.23 -12.62 -7.91
CA GLN A 52 20.65 -13.30 -9.13
C GLN A 52 20.03 -14.69 -9.25
N ALA A 53 20.05 -15.49 -8.19
CA ALA A 53 19.46 -16.82 -8.17
C ALA A 53 17.95 -16.81 -8.45
N ILE A 54 17.22 -15.83 -7.88
CA ILE A 54 15.79 -15.64 -8.15
C ILE A 54 15.55 -15.22 -9.61
N ASP A 55 16.41 -14.36 -10.17
CA ASP A 55 16.26 -13.97 -11.57
C ASP A 55 16.51 -15.12 -12.54
N ASP A 56 17.53 -15.94 -12.28
CA ASP A 56 17.79 -17.18 -13.03
C ASP A 56 16.60 -18.15 -12.95
N TYR A 57 16.04 -18.35 -11.75
CA TYR A 57 14.85 -19.17 -11.56
C TYR A 57 13.68 -18.70 -12.44
N LYS A 58 13.40 -17.39 -12.44
CA LYS A 58 12.33 -16.80 -13.24
C LYS A 58 12.55 -17.00 -14.73
N ARG A 59 13.79 -16.87 -15.21
CA ARG A 59 14.15 -17.05 -16.64
C ARG A 59 13.98 -18.51 -17.06
N CYS A 60 14.49 -19.45 -16.27
CA CYS A 60 14.41 -20.88 -16.54
C CYS A 60 12.97 -21.39 -16.53
N GLN A 61 12.17 -20.97 -15.54
CA GLN A 61 10.80 -21.45 -15.39
C GLN A 61 9.77 -20.64 -16.19
N GLN A 62 10.18 -19.54 -16.84
CA GLN A 62 9.29 -18.61 -17.56
C GLN A 62 8.11 -18.11 -16.69
N ARG A 63 8.32 -18.05 -15.36
CA ARG A 63 7.32 -17.60 -14.39
C ARG A 63 7.79 -16.31 -13.74
N PRO A 64 7.01 -15.21 -13.85
CA PRO A 64 7.42 -13.92 -13.32
C PRO A 64 7.41 -13.87 -11.78
N PHE A 65 6.61 -14.75 -11.15
CA PHE A 65 6.43 -14.82 -9.70
C PHE A 65 6.59 -16.27 -9.21
N PRO A 66 7.71 -16.60 -8.54
CA PRO A 66 7.84 -17.87 -7.86
C PRO A 66 6.87 -17.92 -6.65
N SER A 67 6.39 -19.11 -6.34
CA SER A 67 5.70 -19.44 -5.10
C SER A 67 6.69 -19.56 -3.94
N TRP A 68 6.20 -19.50 -2.70
CA TRP A 68 7.06 -19.65 -1.53
C TRP A 68 7.78 -21.01 -1.45
N SER A 69 7.18 -22.06 -1.99
CA SER A 69 7.84 -23.37 -2.08
C SER A 69 9.01 -23.34 -3.06
N GLU A 70 8.87 -22.65 -4.19
CA GLU A 70 9.92 -22.50 -5.20
C GLU A 70 11.05 -21.59 -4.68
N VAL A 71 10.71 -20.51 -3.98
CA VAL A 71 11.69 -19.65 -3.30
C VAL A 71 12.51 -20.46 -2.28
N LEU A 72 11.87 -21.35 -1.53
CA LEU A 72 12.56 -22.22 -0.59
C LEU A 72 13.54 -23.17 -1.31
N GLU A 73 13.19 -23.66 -2.50
CA GLU A 73 14.08 -24.49 -3.31
C GLU A 73 15.32 -23.72 -3.76
N VAL A 74 15.16 -22.50 -4.28
CA VAL A 74 16.27 -21.61 -4.66
C VAL A 74 17.20 -21.35 -3.48
N ILE A 75 16.65 -21.02 -2.31
CA ILE A 75 17.46 -20.73 -1.12
C ILE A 75 18.21 -22.00 -0.63
N LYS A 76 17.62 -23.19 -0.79
CA LYS A 76 18.31 -24.46 -0.50
C LYS A 76 19.45 -24.73 -1.47
N GLU A 77 19.32 -24.39 -2.75
CA GLU A 77 20.43 -24.48 -3.71
C GLU A 77 21.59 -23.53 -3.35
N LEU A 78 21.29 -22.37 -2.76
CA LEU A 78 22.30 -21.46 -2.20
C LEU A 78 22.95 -21.98 -0.89
N GLY A 79 22.58 -23.16 -0.41
CA GLY A 79 23.18 -23.78 0.77
C GLY A 79 22.44 -23.51 2.09
N TYR A 80 21.24 -22.91 2.03
CA TYR A 80 20.37 -22.86 3.20
C TYR A 80 20.00 -24.27 3.64
N HIS A 81 20.38 -24.60 4.87
CA HIS A 81 19.98 -25.81 5.55
C HIS A 81 19.40 -25.42 6.90
N ARG A 82 18.38 -26.16 7.34
CA ARG A 82 17.88 -26.02 8.70
C ARG A 82 18.88 -26.70 9.63
N SER A 83 19.54 -25.93 10.49
CA SER A 83 20.25 -26.47 11.65
C SER A 83 19.23 -27.03 12.64
N ALA A 84 19.45 -28.25 13.12
CA ALA A 84 18.59 -28.98 14.05
C ALA A 84 18.50 -28.31 15.43
#